data_AF-A0A959UY01-F1
#
_entry.id   AF-A0A959UY01-F1
#
_cell.length_a   1.000
_cell.length_b   1.000
_cell.length_c   1.000
_cell.angle_alpha   90.00
_cell.angle_beta   90.00
_cell.angle_gamma   90.00
#
_symmetry.space_group_name_H-M   'P 1'
#
loop_
_entity.id
_entity.type
_entity.pdbx_description
1 polymer ?
#
loop_
_entity_poly.entity_id
_entity_poly.type
_entity_poly.pdbx_seq_one_letter_code
_entity_poly.pdbx_strand_id
1 'polypeptide(L)' 'YGIHFAKKAIAEQDTCFLVEGYTDVISLHQAGIANTVASSGTSLTVEQVRLIKRYTTHVTIL' A
#
# COMPACT_ATOMS: atom_id res chain seq x y z
N TYR A 1 5.19 4.54 2.70
CA TYR A 1 4.71 5.67 1.86
C TYR A 1 3.36 5.35 1.19
N GLY A 2 2.58 6.36 0.76
CA GLY A 2 1.41 6.16 -0.13
C GLY A 2 0.04 5.96 0.54
N ILE A 3 -0.02 5.57 1.82
CA ILE A 3 -1.27 5.19 2.51
C ILE A 3 -2.37 6.27 2.47
N HIS A 4 -2.01 7.55 2.57
CA HIS A 4 -2.98 8.65 2.53
C HIS A 4 -3.75 8.70 1.21
N PHE A 5 -3.06 8.42 0.10
CA PHE A 5 -3.63 8.41 -1.25
C PHE A 5 -4.33 7.07 -1.53
N ALA A 6 -3.76 5.97 -1.04
CA ALA A 6 -4.24 4.62 -1.33
C ALA A 6 -5.44 4.17 -0.48
N LYS A 7 -5.66 4.73 0.73
CA LYS A 7 -6.66 4.25 1.71
C LYS A 7 -8.07 4.06 1.14
N LYS A 8 -8.51 4.94 0.24
CA LYS A 8 -9.84 4.85 -0.39
C LYS A 8 -9.89 3.67 -1.36
N ALA A 9 -8.91 3.58 -2.26
CA ALA A 9 -8.81 2.49 -3.24
C ALA A 9 -8.62 1.13 -2.55
N ILE A 10 -7.83 1.07 -1.47
CA ILE A 10 -7.63 -0.16 -0.68
C ILE A 10 -8.96 -0.65 -0.11
N ALA A 11 -9.77 0.25 0.47
CA ALA A 11 -11.06 -0.11 1.05
C ALA A 11 -12.11 -0.48 -0.02
N GLU A 12 -12.11 0.19 -1.17
CA GLU A 12 -13.05 -0.08 -2.27
C GLU A 12 -12.75 -1.39 -2.99
N GLN A 13 -11.46 -1.73 -3.17
CA GLN A 13 -11.02 -2.94 -3.86
C GLN A 13 -10.76 -4.12 -2.91
N ASP A 14 -10.83 -3.88 -1.60
CA ASP A 14 -10.48 -4.83 -0.54
C ASP A 14 -9.16 -5.56 -0.79
N THR A 15 -8.13 -4.81 -1.22
CA THR A 15 -6.78 -5.32 -1.48
C THR A 15 -5.76 -4.18 -1.37
N CYS A 16 -4.59 -4.49 -0.82
CA CYS A 16 -3.45 -3.58 -0.71
C CYS A 16 -2.20 -4.21 -1.34
N PHE A 17 -1.56 -3.49 -2.27
CA PHE A 17 -0.24 -3.87 -2.80
C PHE A 17 0.86 -3.21 -1.98
N LEU A 18 1.79 -4.01 -1.45
CA LEU A 18 2.94 -3.55 -0.69
C LEU A 18 4.21 -3.72 -1.52
N VAL A 19 4.91 -2.61 -1.78
CA VAL A 19 6.18 -2.54 -2.53
C VAL A 19 7.32 -2.01 -1.65
N GLU A 20 8.58 -2.16 -2.07
CA GLU A 20 9.73 -1.64 -1.31
C GLU A 20 9.84 -0.11 -1.39
N GLY A 21 9.76 0.45 -2.60
CA GLY A 21 10.12 1.83 -2.88
C GLY A 21 8.92 2.75 -3.06
N TYR A 22 9.10 4.04 -2.75
CA TYR A 22 8.10 5.05 -3.09
C TYR A 22 7.99 5.26 -4.61
N THR A 23 9.06 5.01 -5.36
CA THR A 23 9.06 5.07 -6.83
C THR A 23 8.06 4.08 -7.41
N ASP A 24 8.04 2.85 -6.91
CA ASP A 24 7.10 1.81 -7.35
C ASP A 24 5.65 2.23 -7.09
N VAL A 25 5.38 2.86 -5.93
CA VAL A 25 4.05 3.41 -5.63
C VAL A 25 3.65 4.46 -6.64
N ILE A 26 4.55 5.38 -6.98
CA ILE A 26 4.27 6.45 -7.96
C ILE A 26 3.97 5.83 -9.33
N SER A 27 4.80 4.90 -9.80
CA SER A 27 4.62 4.23 -11.08
C SER A 27 3.31 3.43 -11.14
N LEU A 28 2.97 2.70 -10.08
CA LEU A 28 1.74 1.93 -10.00
C LEU A 28 0.50 2.83 -9.92
N HIS A 29 0.56 3.93 -9.17
CA HIS A 29 -0.53 4.92 -9.15
C HIS A 29 -0.73 5.57 -10.51
N GLN A 30 0.35 5.90 -11.23
CA GLN A 30 0.28 6.41 -12.61
C GLN A 30 -0.32 5.39 -13.59
N ALA A 31 -0.12 4.09 -13.34
CA ALA A 31 -0.73 3.00 -14.08
C ALA A 31 -2.19 2.69 -13.66
N GLY A 32 -2.76 3.44 -12.72
CA GLY A 32 -4.13 3.26 -12.23
C GLY A 32 -4.28 2.30 -11.05
N ILE A 33 -3.18 1.72 -10.55
CA ILE A 33 -3.16 0.82 -9.41
C ILE A 33 -2.97 1.64 -8.12
N ALA A 34 -4.05 2.35 -7.76
CA ALA A 34 -4.05 3.32 -6.66
C ALA A 34 -4.05 2.70 -5.26
N ASN A 35 -4.29 1.39 -5.12
CA ASN A 35 -4.28 0.65 -3.85
C ASN A 35 -2.88 0.17 -3.42
N THR A 36 -1.83 0.88 -3.85
CA THR A 36 -0.42 0.54 -3.59
C THR A 36 0.19 1.43 -2.50
N VAL A 37 0.98 0.84 -1.59
CA VAL A 37 1.77 1.51 -0.54
C VAL A 37 3.18 0.92 -0.47
N ALA A 38 4.14 1.66 0.09
CA ALA A 38 5.51 1.17 0.27
C ALA A 38 5.94 1.05 1.73
N SER A 39 6.83 0.11 2.03
CA SER A 39 7.60 0.07 3.29
C SER A 39 8.66 1.17 3.37
N SER A 40 8.99 1.82 2.23
CA SER A 40 9.99 2.89 2.12
C SER A 40 11.43 2.41 2.37
N GLY A 41 11.76 1.19 1.95
CA GLY A 41 13.12 0.63 2.03
C GLY A 41 13.56 0.24 3.44
N THR A 42 12.62 0.11 4.39
CA THR A 42 12.89 -0.39 5.74
C THR A 42 12.19 -1.73 5.95
N SER A 43 12.61 -2.46 7.00
CA SER A 43 11.84 -3.59 7.49
C SER A 43 10.39 -3.18 7.78
N LEU A 44 9.44 -4.00 7.34
CA LEU A 44 8.01 -3.78 7.59
C LEU A 44 7.73 -3.86 9.09
N THR A 45 7.13 -2.81 9.67
CA THR A 45 6.83 -2.79 11.11
C THR A 45 5.41 -3.26 11.42
N VAL A 46 5.19 -3.71 12.65
CA VAL A 46 3.87 -4.13 13.14
C VAL A 46 2.86 -2.98 13.06
N GLU A 47 3.31 -1.75 13.30
CA GLU A 47 2.50 -0.53 13.21
C GLU A 47 2.05 -0.25 11.79
N GLN A 48 2.93 -0.45 10.80
CA GLN A 48 2.59 -0.34 9.38
C GLN A 48 1.56 -1.39 8.97
N VAL A 49 1.73 -2.64 9.41
CA VAL A 49 0.74 -3.71 9.17
C VAL A 49 -0.60 -3.39 9.82
N ARG A 50 -0.60 -2.93 11.07
CA ARG A 50 -1.81 -2.50 11.79
C ARG A 50 -2.51 -1.33 11.09
N LEU A 51 -1.75 -0.42 10.48
CA LEU A 51 -2.31 0.70 9.74
C LEU A 51 -3.02 0.21 8.47
N ILE A 52 -2.40 -0.68 7.70
CA ILE A 52 -3.01 -1.30 6.51
C ILE A 52 -4.26 -2.10 6.88
N LYS A 53 -4.20 -2.86 7.99
CA LYS A 53 -5.30 -3.68 8.51
C LYS A 53 -6.60 -2.91 8.79
N ARG A 54 -6.53 -1.58 8.96
CA ARG A 54 -7.73 -0.73 9.13
C ARG A 54 -8.57 -0.61 7.86
N TYR A 55 -7.99 -0.91 6.71
CA TYR A 55 -8.61 -0.74 5.39
C TYR A 55 -8.86 -2.06 4.67
N THR A 56 -7.99 -3.05 4.86
CA THR A 56 -8.17 -4.41 4.32
C THR A 56 -7.32 -5.43 5.09
N THR A 57 -7.72 -6.69 5.05
CA THR A 57 -6.90 -7.82 5.48
C THR A 57 -6.18 -8.53 4.33
N HIS A 58 -6.47 -8.16 3.08
CA HIS A 58 -5.87 -8.75 1.89
C HIS A 58 -4.66 -7.92 1.45
N VAL A 59 -3.47 -8.45 1.66
CA VAL A 59 -2.21 -7.79 1.33
C VAL A 59 -1.42 -8.69 0.38
N THR A 60 -1.02 -8.13 -0.76
CA THR A 60 -0.12 -8.77 -1.71
C THR A 60 1.21 -8.03 -1.69
N ILE A 61 2.29 -8.77 -1.47
CA ILE A 61 3.65 -8.24 -1.51
C ILE A 61 4.19 -8.44 -2.93
N LEU A 62 4.71 -7.37 -3.54
CA LEU A 62 5.27 -7.35 -4.88
C LEU A 62 6.79 -7.15 -4.84
#